data_AF-A0A373BJI9-F1
#
_entry.id   AF-A0A373BJI9-F1
#
_cell.length_a   1.000
_cell.length_b   1.000
_cell.length_c   1.000
_cell.angle_alpha   90.00
_cell.angle_beta   90.00
_cell.angle_gamma   90.00
#
_symmetry.space_group_name_H-M   'P 1'
#
loop_
_entity.id
_entity.type
_entity.pdbx_description
1 polymer ?
#
loop_
_entity_poly.entity_id
_entity_poly.type
_entity_poly.pdbx_seq_one_letter_code
_entity_poly.pdbx_strand_id
1 'polypeptide(L)'
;MKKTKFEILIFICMILLGLGCFLIATKNNQYNFFEDILSRYPEENIAGTLMVDLTHDGNDELLVISQDALEITLEIYAIIDGNPIVIYKDHASDNHAGWRWYYLTVVDHKNYILQYTPEIWNGIGNYHFEIFSFNQKGQKEILETQELPYDSIHTSEDNKQDLLIKTQNFKAIYEKWQTNSIPLITIGSDPLTGDNDNYVLEKKSNIE
;
A
#
# COMPACT_ATOMS: atom_id res chain seq x y z
N MET A 1 51.23 -21.44 6.74
CA MET A 1 51.52 -20.09 6.18
C MET A 1 50.58 -19.08 6.83
N LYS A 2 51.11 -18.08 7.55
CA LYS A 2 50.30 -16.96 8.06
C LYS A 2 50.06 -16.00 6.90
N LYS A 3 48.82 -15.92 6.38
CA LYS A 3 48.44 -14.83 5.46
C LYS A 3 48.71 -13.50 6.17
N THR A 4 49.36 -12.58 5.48
CA THR A 4 49.67 -11.27 6.10
C THR A 4 48.36 -10.48 6.26
N LYS A 5 48.27 -9.61 7.27
CA LYS A 5 47.07 -8.77 7.48
C LYS A 5 46.67 -7.98 6.21
N PHE A 6 47.65 -7.67 5.36
CA PHE A 6 47.47 -6.97 4.09
C PHE A 6 46.76 -7.81 3.01
N GLU A 7 47.10 -9.10 2.88
CA GLU A 7 46.42 -10.02 1.96
C GLU A 7 44.97 -10.29 2.35
N ILE A 8 44.69 -10.34 3.66
CA ILE A 8 43.32 -10.48 4.18
C ILE A 8 42.50 -9.24 3.85
N LEU A 9 43.07 -8.05 4.00
CA LEU A 9 42.40 -6.79 3.69
C LEU A 9 42.05 -6.67 2.20
N ILE A 10 42.97 -7.00 1.29
CA ILE A 10 42.72 -6.98 -0.15
C ILE A 10 41.60 -7.96 -0.52
N PHE A 11 41.60 -9.15 0.05
CA PHE A 11 40.57 -10.16 -0.22
C PHE A 11 39.19 -9.70 0.26
N ILE A 12 39.09 -9.06 1.43
CA ILE A 12 37.84 -8.47 1.93
C ILE A 12 37.37 -7.35 1.01
N CYS A 13 38.26 -6.45 0.57
CA CYS A 13 37.90 -5.37 -0.35
C CYS A 13 37.38 -5.90 -1.69
N MET A 14 37.98 -6.96 -2.25
CA MET A 14 37.49 -7.58 -3.49
C MET A 14 36.12 -8.22 -3.34
N ILE A 15 35.83 -8.85 -2.19
CA ILE A 15 34.51 -9.40 -1.90
C ILE A 15 33.47 -8.27 -1.79
N LEU A 16 33.79 -7.19 -1.08
CA LEU A 16 32.90 -6.04 -0.93
C LEU A 16 32.63 -5.34 -2.27
N LEU A 17 33.65 -5.16 -3.10
CA LEU A 17 33.50 -4.63 -4.46
C LEU A 17 32.63 -5.55 -5.33
N GLY A 18 32.87 -6.86 -5.28
CA GLY A 18 32.08 -7.85 -6.01
C GLY A 18 30.61 -7.87 -5.60
N LEU A 19 30.33 -7.85 -4.29
CA LEU A 19 28.96 -7.71 -3.77
C LEU A 19 28.32 -6.38 -4.19
N GLY A 20 29.07 -5.28 -4.12
CA GLY A 20 28.59 -3.96 -4.55
C GLY A 20 28.18 -3.94 -6.03
N CYS A 21 29.03 -4.46 -6.92
CA CYS A 21 28.70 -4.56 -8.35
C CYS A 21 27.50 -5.47 -8.62
N PHE A 22 27.38 -6.58 -7.90
CA PHE A 22 26.23 -7.49 -8.02
C PHE A 22 24.93 -6.81 -7.60
N LEU A 23 24.92 -6.11 -6.47
CA LEU A 23 23.76 -5.36 -5.96
C LEU A 23 23.33 -4.24 -6.90
N ILE A 24 24.28 -3.54 -7.53
CA ILE A 24 23.99 -2.50 -8.52
C ILE A 24 23.36 -3.13 -9.77
N ALA A 25 23.90 -4.26 -10.25
CA ALA A 25 23.36 -4.95 -11.42
C ALA A 25 21.94 -5.47 -11.18
N THR A 26 21.64 -6.00 -9.98
CA THR A 26 20.29 -6.45 -9.63
C THR A 26 19.29 -5.30 -9.57
N LYS A 27 19.66 -4.17 -8.93
CA LYS A 27 18.81 -2.97 -8.90
C LYS A 27 18.53 -2.41 -10.29
N ASN A 28 19.54 -2.32 -11.14
CA ASN A 28 19.37 -1.85 -12.52
C ASN A 28 18.44 -2.76 -13.33
N ASN A 29 18.51 -4.08 -13.12
CA ASN A 29 17.65 -5.02 -13.82
C ASN A 29 16.18 -4.93 -13.36
N GLN A 30 15.96 -4.77 -12.05
CA GLN A 30 14.64 -4.50 -11.48
C GLN A 30 14.03 -3.21 -12.02
N TYR A 31 14.83 -2.15 -12.08
CA TYR A 31 14.41 -0.88 -12.66
C TYR A 31 13.97 -1.02 -14.14
N ASN A 32 14.74 -1.76 -14.94
CA ASN A 32 14.36 -2.03 -16.34
C ASN A 32 13.03 -2.80 -16.47
N PHE A 33 12.75 -3.75 -15.57
CA PHE A 33 11.46 -4.44 -15.56
C PHE A 33 10.30 -3.49 -15.25
N PHE A 34 10.50 -2.57 -14.31
CA PHE A 34 9.48 -1.60 -13.93
C PHE A 34 9.23 -0.57 -15.04
N GLU A 35 10.26 -0.07 -15.71
CA GLU A 35 10.09 0.77 -16.91
C GLU A 35 9.33 0.03 -18.03
N ASP A 36 9.64 -1.25 -18.27
CA ASP A 36 8.89 -2.07 -19.23
C ASP A 36 7.41 -2.24 -18.82
N ILE A 37 7.12 -2.42 -17.53
CA ILE A 37 5.73 -2.46 -17.02
C ILE A 37 5.03 -1.13 -17.27
N LEU A 38 5.65 -0.01 -16.87
CA LEU A 38 5.06 1.32 -17.00
C LEU A 38 4.79 1.68 -18.47
N SER A 39 5.64 1.22 -19.40
CA SER A 39 5.44 1.43 -20.84
C SER A 39 4.19 0.76 -21.42
N ARG A 40 3.58 -0.18 -20.69
CA ARG A 40 2.36 -0.88 -21.12
C ARG A 40 1.08 -0.14 -20.78
N TYR A 41 1.14 0.84 -19.88
CA TYR A 41 0.00 1.72 -19.61
C TYR A 41 -0.06 2.81 -20.68
N PRO A 42 -1.26 3.22 -21.12
CA PRO A 42 -1.42 4.49 -21.82
C PRO A 42 -0.82 5.61 -20.96
N GLU A 43 0.01 6.49 -21.54
CA GLU A 43 0.72 7.53 -20.78
C GLU A 43 -0.23 8.42 -19.97
N GLU A 44 -1.44 8.63 -20.49
CA GLU A 44 -2.51 9.42 -19.87
C GLU A 44 -3.20 8.74 -18.69
N ASN A 45 -3.04 7.41 -18.53
CA ASN A 45 -3.76 6.64 -17.52
C ASN A 45 -2.98 6.46 -16.23
N ILE A 46 -1.69 6.77 -16.16
CA ILE A 46 -0.93 6.68 -14.90
C ILE A 46 -1.15 7.95 -14.09
N ALA A 47 -1.90 7.85 -12.99
CA ALA A 47 -2.07 8.95 -12.04
C ALA A 47 -0.84 9.11 -11.13
N GLY A 48 -0.28 7.98 -10.66
CA GLY A 48 0.86 8.01 -9.74
C GLY A 48 1.66 6.71 -9.72
N THR A 49 2.92 6.81 -9.32
CA THR A 49 3.79 5.66 -9.06
C THR A 49 4.59 5.90 -7.78
N LEU A 50 4.92 4.80 -7.09
CA LEU A 50 5.73 4.82 -5.88
C LEU A 50 6.60 3.56 -5.80
N MET A 51 7.88 3.75 -5.49
CA MET A 51 8.79 2.67 -5.12
C MET A 51 8.80 2.54 -3.60
N VAL A 52 8.45 1.35 -3.08
CA VAL A 52 8.37 1.13 -1.64
C VAL A 52 8.52 -0.35 -1.28
N ASP A 53 9.42 -0.66 -0.33
CA ASP A 53 9.59 -1.99 0.26
C ASP A 53 8.37 -2.40 1.12
N LEU A 54 7.42 -3.11 0.50
CA LEU A 54 6.20 -3.67 1.09
C LEU A 54 6.33 -5.17 1.37
N THR A 55 7.39 -5.83 0.90
CA THR A 55 7.73 -7.22 1.21
C THR A 55 8.70 -7.36 2.41
N HIS A 56 9.26 -6.23 2.86
CA HIS A 56 10.27 -6.09 3.91
C HIS A 56 11.54 -6.92 3.62
N ASP A 57 11.88 -7.05 2.34
CA ASP A 57 13.04 -7.83 1.90
C ASP A 57 14.26 -6.97 1.56
N GLY A 58 14.12 -5.63 1.65
CA GLY A 58 15.15 -4.65 1.34
C GLY A 58 15.18 -4.20 -0.13
N ASN A 59 14.27 -4.70 -0.98
CA ASN A 59 14.02 -4.22 -2.33
C ASN A 59 12.64 -3.56 -2.39
N ASP A 60 12.52 -2.50 -3.19
CA ASP A 60 11.26 -1.79 -3.33
C ASP A 60 10.33 -2.48 -4.33
N GLU A 61 9.05 -2.62 -3.97
CA GLU A 61 8.00 -2.93 -4.93
C GLU A 61 7.59 -1.67 -5.70
N LEU A 62 7.09 -1.86 -6.93
CA LEU A 62 6.48 -0.80 -7.70
C LEU A 62 4.97 -0.78 -7.42
N LEU A 63 4.49 0.28 -6.80
CA LEU A 63 3.08 0.61 -6.71
C LEU A 63 2.70 1.53 -7.86
N VAL A 64 1.68 1.16 -8.62
CA VAL A 64 1.13 1.93 -9.74
C VAL A 64 -0.32 2.27 -9.42
N ILE A 65 -0.67 3.55 -9.53
CA ILE A 65 -2.04 4.02 -9.51
C ILE A 65 -2.36 4.47 -10.92
N SER A 66 -3.27 3.76 -11.56
CA SER A 66 -3.81 4.12 -12.86
C SER A 66 -5.26 4.55 -12.74
N GLN A 67 -5.71 5.41 -13.63
CA GLN A 67 -7.06 5.92 -13.68
C GLN A 67 -7.55 5.95 -15.12
N ASP A 68 -8.74 5.42 -15.34
CA ASP A 68 -9.48 5.60 -16.58
C ASP A 68 -10.79 6.37 -16.33
N ALA A 69 -11.69 6.37 -17.32
CA ALA A 69 -12.95 7.10 -17.23
C ALA A 69 -13.93 6.56 -16.17
N LEU A 70 -13.73 5.34 -15.67
CA LEU A 70 -14.66 4.63 -14.80
C LEU A 70 -14.08 4.33 -13.42
N GLU A 71 -12.78 4.01 -13.35
CA GLU A 71 -12.16 3.54 -12.12
C GLU A 71 -10.70 3.98 -11.96
N ILE A 72 -10.27 3.98 -10.70
CA ILE A 72 -8.88 4.07 -10.27
C ILE A 72 -8.44 2.67 -9.88
N THR A 73 -7.34 2.19 -10.46
CA THR A 73 -6.75 0.89 -10.13
C THR A 73 -5.43 1.10 -9.39
N LEU A 74 -5.28 0.42 -8.25
CA LEU A 74 -4.00 0.28 -7.54
C LEU A 74 -3.43 -1.11 -7.81
N GLU A 75 -2.23 -1.16 -8.39
CA GLU A 75 -1.48 -2.40 -8.64
C GLU A 75 -0.13 -2.34 -7.93
N ILE A 76 0.29 -3.44 -7.31
CA ILE A 76 1.61 -3.59 -6.68
C ILE A 76 2.35 -4.71 -7.39
N TYR A 77 3.53 -4.39 -7.90
CA TYR A 77 4.42 -5.30 -8.62
C TYR A 77 5.65 -5.63 -7.78
N ALA A 78 5.95 -6.92 -7.66
CA ALA A 78 7.18 -7.44 -7.06
C ALA A 78 7.98 -8.26 -8.06
N ILE A 79 9.29 -8.35 -7.85
CA ILE A 79 10.15 -9.26 -8.62
C ILE A 79 10.27 -10.57 -7.84
N ILE A 80 9.58 -11.62 -8.29
CA ILE A 80 9.64 -12.95 -7.68
C ILE A 80 10.27 -13.93 -8.66
N ASP A 81 11.30 -14.64 -8.21
CA ASP A 81 12.08 -15.57 -9.03
C ASP A 81 12.58 -14.92 -10.34
N GLY A 82 12.92 -13.64 -10.28
CA GLY A 82 13.44 -12.86 -11.42
C GLY A 82 12.38 -12.35 -12.40
N ASN A 83 11.09 -12.49 -12.09
CA ASN A 83 10.00 -12.03 -12.95
C ASN A 83 9.13 -10.99 -12.23
N PRO A 84 8.73 -9.91 -12.92
CA PRO A 84 7.74 -8.99 -12.37
C PRO A 84 6.36 -9.65 -12.34
N ILE A 85 5.74 -9.65 -11.16
CA ILE A 85 4.39 -10.18 -10.95
C ILE A 85 3.53 -9.15 -10.21
N VAL A 86 2.24 -9.09 -10.55
CA VAL A 86 1.25 -8.34 -9.77
C VAL A 86 0.95 -9.16 -8.51
N ILE A 87 1.32 -8.63 -7.35
CA ILE A 87 1.06 -9.26 -6.05
C ILE A 87 -0.21 -8.73 -5.39
N TYR A 88 -0.67 -7.55 -5.82
CA TYR A 88 -1.91 -6.94 -5.36
C TYR A 88 -2.53 -6.12 -6.46
N LYS A 89 -3.86 -6.20 -6.56
CA LYS A 89 -4.66 -5.38 -7.45
C LYS A 89 -5.99 -5.10 -6.80
N ASP A 90 -6.38 -3.84 -6.79
CA ASP A 90 -7.69 -3.44 -6.34
C ASP A 90 -8.19 -2.17 -7.02
N HIS A 91 -9.51 -1.96 -6.96
CA HIS A 91 -10.21 -0.92 -7.71
C HIS A 91 -10.87 0.10 -6.77
N ALA A 92 -10.97 1.35 -7.19
CA ALA A 92 -11.66 2.39 -6.46
C ALA A 92 -12.43 3.27 -7.46
N SER A 93 -13.59 3.78 -7.07
CA SER A 93 -14.43 4.60 -7.96
C SER A 93 -15.31 5.54 -7.16
N ASP A 94 -15.86 6.55 -7.84
CA ASP A 94 -16.79 7.50 -7.26
C ASP A 94 -18.18 6.88 -6.96
N ASN A 95 -18.47 5.73 -7.57
CA ASN A 95 -19.65 4.96 -7.23
C ASN A 95 -19.55 4.47 -5.78
N HIS A 96 -20.69 4.47 -5.08
CA HIS A 96 -20.74 4.18 -3.65
C HIS A 96 -20.19 2.78 -3.29
N ALA A 97 -20.27 1.81 -4.20
CA ALA A 97 -19.73 0.47 -3.98
C ALA A 97 -18.20 0.40 -4.09
N GLY A 98 -17.58 1.34 -4.81
CA GLY A 98 -16.14 1.42 -5.05
C GLY A 98 -15.45 2.51 -4.23
N TRP A 99 -16.14 3.14 -3.29
CA TRP A 99 -15.52 4.05 -2.33
C TRP A 99 -14.43 3.33 -1.55
N ARG A 100 -13.22 3.89 -1.59
CA ARG A 100 -12.04 3.24 -1.05
C ARG A 100 -10.97 4.25 -0.71
N TRP A 101 -10.32 4.03 0.41
CA TRP A 101 -9.18 4.82 0.84
C TRP A 101 -7.97 3.91 1.00
N TYR A 102 -6.85 4.36 0.45
CA TYR A 102 -5.55 3.74 0.53
C TYR A 102 -4.55 4.75 1.06
N TYR A 103 -3.77 4.34 2.05
CA TYR A 103 -2.68 5.12 2.58
C TYR A 103 -1.42 4.27 2.71
N LEU A 104 -0.26 4.90 2.56
CA LEU A 104 1.01 4.35 2.97
C LEU A 104 1.27 4.69 4.44
N THR A 105 1.50 3.67 5.26
CA THR A 105 1.78 3.84 6.70
C THR A 105 3.09 3.17 7.08
N VAL A 106 3.74 3.68 8.13
CA VAL A 106 5.02 3.15 8.63
C VAL A 106 4.85 2.69 10.07
N VAL A 107 5.14 1.42 10.33
CA VAL A 107 5.09 0.81 11.67
C VAL A 107 6.44 0.17 11.96
N ASP A 108 7.08 0.57 13.06
CA ASP A 108 8.41 0.06 13.45
C ASP A 108 9.43 0.06 12.29
N HIS A 109 9.47 1.18 11.55
CA HIS A 109 10.34 1.38 10.38
C HIS A 109 10.05 0.49 9.15
N LYS A 110 8.88 -0.16 9.11
CA LYS A 110 8.44 -0.98 7.99
C LYS A 110 7.20 -0.37 7.32
N ASN A 111 7.12 -0.48 6.01
CA ASN A 111 6.01 0.08 5.24
C ASN A 111 4.84 -0.90 5.19
N TYR A 112 3.63 -0.37 5.29
CA TYR A 112 2.38 -1.10 5.15
C TYR A 112 1.38 -0.26 4.34
N ILE A 113 0.37 -0.93 3.81
CA ILE A 113 -0.82 -0.30 3.24
C ILE A 113 -1.90 -0.30 4.32
N LEU A 114 -2.48 0.88 4.57
CA LEU A 114 -3.77 1.01 5.24
C LEU A 114 -4.85 1.11 4.17
N GLN A 115 -5.78 0.16 4.16
CA GLN A 115 -6.97 0.20 3.34
C GLN A 115 -8.19 0.43 4.22
N TYR A 116 -9.07 1.33 3.82
CA TYR A 116 -10.37 1.57 4.46
C TYR A 116 -11.51 1.53 3.44
N THR A 117 -12.58 0.83 3.79
CA THR A 117 -13.78 0.66 2.96
C THR A 117 -15.05 0.88 3.81
N PRO A 118 -15.79 1.97 3.58
CA PRO A 118 -17.08 2.23 4.21
C PRO A 118 -18.24 1.73 3.35
N GLU A 119 -18.62 0.46 3.48
CA GLU A 119 -19.71 -0.13 2.70
C GLU A 119 -21.08 0.16 3.35
N ILE A 120 -21.48 1.44 3.48
CA ILE A 120 -22.69 1.85 4.22
C ILE A 120 -23.83 2.29 3.30
N TRP A 121 -24.88 1.49 3.18
CA TRP A 121 -26.07 1.80 2.39
C TRP A 121 -27.23 2.23 3.28
N ASN A 122 -27.61 3.51 3.21
CA ASN A 122 -28.74 4.06 3.95
C ASN A 122 -28.67 3.76 5.47
N GLY A 123 -27.48 3.84 6.06
CA GLY A 123 -27.26 3.58 7.48
C GLY A 123 -27.08 2.11 7.86
N ILE A 124 -26.95 1.20 6.88
CA ILE A 124 -26.72 -0.23 7.10
C ILE A 124 -25.52 -0.69 6.29
N GLY A 125 -24.62 -1.46 6.90
CA GLY A 125 -23.49 -2.04 6.20
C GLY A 125 -22.33 -2.34 7.13
N ASN A 126 -21.10 -2.24 6.61
CA ASN A 126 -19.90 -2.47 7.40
C ASN A 126 -18.87 -1.37 7.15
N TYR A 127 -18.25 -0.92 8.24
CA TYR A 127 -16.95 -0.25 8.14
C TYR A 127 -15.86 -1.30 8.27
N HIS A 128 -14.87 -1.25 7.39
CA HIS A 128 -13.73 -2.15 7.44
C HIS A 128 -12.44 -1.38 7.19
N PHE A 129 -11.43 -1.62 8.02
CA PHE A 129 -10.06 -1.26 7.66
C PHE A 129 -9.11 -2.41 7.93
N GLU A 130 -8.01 -2.40 7.20
CA GLU A 130 -6.91 -3.32 7.39
C GLU A 130 -5.57 -2.64 7.13
N ILE A 131 -4.55 -3.14 7.81
CA ILE A 131 -3.15 -2.75 7.65
C ILE A 131 -2.40 -3.99 7.25
N PHE A 132 -1.76 -3.95 6.09
CA PHE A 132 -1.11 -5.14 5.54
C PHE A 132 0.16 -4.82 4.77
N SER A 133 0.99 -5.85 4.67
CA SER A 133 2.18 -5.91 3.81
C SER A 133 2.11 -7.21 3.00
N PHE A 134 3.20 -7.59 2.35
CA PHE A 134 3.31 -8.85 1.65
C PHE A 134 4.51 -9.63 2.19
N ASN A 135 4.48 -10.95 2.07
CA ASN A 135 5.69 -11.74 2.24
C ASN A 135 6.48 -11.82 0.93
N GLN A 136 7.68 -12.41 0.98
CA GLN A 136 8.56 -12.59 -0.17
C GLN A 136 7.99 -13.46 -1.31
N LYS A 137 6.82 -14.09 -1.10
CA LYS A 137 6.08 -14.83 -2.14
C LYS A 137 4.92 -14.01 -2.71
N GLY A 138 4.79 -12.73 -2.35
CA GLY A 138 3.71 -11.85 -2.77
C GLY A 138 2.38 -12.13 -2.07
N GLN A 139 2.37 -12.89 -0.97
CA GLN A 139 1.13 -13.18 -0.24
C GLN A 139 0.89 -12.10 0.79
N LYS A 140 -0.35 -11.58 0.84
CA LYS A 140 -0.76 -10.56 1.80
C LYS A 140 -0.63 -11.06 3.25
N GLU A 141 -0.01 -10.25 4.09
CA GLU A 141 0.11 -10.46 5.54
C GLU A 141 -0.55 -9.30 6.27
N ILE A 142 -1.60 -9.60 7.02
CA ILE A 142 -2.37 -8.59 7.77
C ILE A 142 -1.71 -8.37 9.13
N LEU A 143 -1.33 -7.12 9.39
CA LEU A 143 -0.85 -6.65 10.69
C LEU A 143 -2.03 -6.41 11.64
N GLU A 144 -3.04 -5.69 11.16
CA GLU A 144 -4.24 -5.35 11.94
C GLU A 144 -5.44 -5.28 11.01
N THR A 145 -6.61 -5.67 11.50
CA THR A 145 -7.89 -5.46 10.81
C THR A 145 -8.97 -5.18 11.84
N GLN A 146 -9.90 -4.31 11.47
CA GLN A 146 -11.11 -4.06 12.24
C GLN A 146 -12.31 -4.06 11.30
N GLU A 147 -13.41 -4.57 11.81
CA GLU A 147 -14.70 -4.55 11.15
C GLU A 147 -15.76 -4.08 12.15
N LEU A 148 -16.63 -3.18 11.71
CA LEU A 148 -17.79 -2.73 12.46
C LEU A 148 -19.04 -2.92 11.60
N PRO A 149 -19.81 -4.00 11.87
CA PRO A 149 -21.18 -4.09 11.41
C PRO A 149 -21.99 -2.93 11.97
N TYR A 150 -22.65 -2.22 11.06
CA TYR A 150 -23.35 -0.98 11.35
C TYR A 150 -24.79 -1.08 10.85
N ASP A 151 -25.75 -0.85 11.73
CA ASP A 151 -27.17 -0.75 11.39
C ASP A 151 -27.82 0.30 12.28
N SER A 152 -27.93 1.54 11.80
CA SER A 152 -28.59 2.61 12.55
C SER A 152 -30.12 2.61 12.38
N ILE A 153 -30.65 1.77 11.49
CA ILE A 153 -32.07 1.76 11.11
C ILE A 153 -32.87 0.77 11.97
N HIS A 154 -32.33 -0.43 12.16
CA HIS A 154 -32.99 -1.52 12.89
C HIS A 154 -32.45 -1.73 14.30
N THR A 155 -31.36 -1.04 14.69
CA THR A 155 -30.86 -1.10 16.06
C THR A 155 -31.92 -0.58 17.04
N SER A 156 -32.28 -1.42 18.01
CA SER A 156 -33.23 -1.08 19.08
C SER A 156 -32.72 0.08 19.93
N GLU A 157 -33.64 0.86 20.52
CA GLU A 157 -33.30 2.03 21.33
C GLU A 157 -32.26 1.72 22.42
N ASP A 158 -32.43 0.59 23.12
CA ASP A 158 -31.53 0.15 24.19
C ASP A 158 -30.09 -0.13 23.71
N ASN A 159 -29.90 -0.42 22.41
CA ASN A 159 -28.61 -0.76 21.82
C ASN A 159 -27.97 0.40 21.05
N LYS A 160 -28.67 1.54 20.87
CA LYS A 160 -28.13 2.69 20.14
C LYS A 160 -26.90 3.28 20.81
N GLN A 161 -26.87 3.30 22.14
CA GLN A 161 -25.72 3.81 22.89
C GLN A 161 -24.48 2.91 22.70
N ASP A 162 -24.68 1.59 22.64
CA ASP A 162 -23.61 0.63 22.38
C ASP A 162 -23.07 0.78 20.95
N LEU A 163 -23.96 0.91 19.95
CA LEU A 163 -23.56 1.17 18.56
C LEU A 163 -22.75 2.47 18.44
N LEU A 164 -23.16 3.54 19.13
CA LEU A 164 -22.43 4.80 19.15
C LEU A 164 -21.03 4.63 19.74
N ILE A 165 -20.89 3.93 20.87
CA ILE A 165 -19.59 3.69 21.51
C ILE A 165 -18.68 2.87 20.58
N LYS A 166 -19.21 1.81 19.95
CA LYS A 166 -18.47 1.00 18.98
C LYS A 166 -18.00 1.82 17.78
N THR A 167 -18.87 2.69 17.26
CA THR A 167 -18.55 3.60 16.15
C THR A 167 -17.44 4.58 16.53
N GLN A 168 -17.51 5.19 17.71
CA GLN A 168 -16.47 6.10 18.21
C GLN A 168 -15.14 5.39 18.43
N ASN A 169 -15.15 4.16 18.96
CA ASN A 169 -13.95 3.37 19.15
C ASN A 169 -13.31 2.98 17.81
N PHE A 170 -14.11 2.51 16.85
CA PHE A 170 -13.63 2.18 15.51
C PHE A 170 -12.99 3.42 14.85
N LYS A 171 -13.68 4.57 14.88
CA LYS A 171 -13.18 5.85 14.35
C LYS A 171 -11.86 6.25 15.00
N ALA A 172 -11.75 6.19 16.32
CA ALA A 172 -10.52 6.57 17.03
C ALA A 172 -9.33 5.67 16.67
N ILE A 173 -9.56 4.36 16.46
CA ILE A 173 -8.51 3.44 16.03
C ILE A 173 -8.11 3.74 14.58
N TYR A 174 -9.08 3.91 13.68
CA TYR A 174 -8.82 4.25 12.29
C TYR A 174 -8.05 5.58 12.14
N GLU A 175 -8.50 6.66 12.80
CA GLU A 175 -7.87 7.98 12.72
C GLU A 175 -6.44 7.99 13.27
N LYS A 176 -6.14 7.15 14.28
CA LYS A 176 -4.77 6.96 14.78
C LYS A 176 -3.84 6.48 13.67
N TRP A 177 -4.31 5.55 12.85
CA TRP A 177 -3.54 5.04 11.72
C TRP A 177 -3.50 6.06 10.57
N GLN A 178 -4.65 6.58 10.17
CA GLN A 178 -4.81 7.54 9.08
C GLN A 178 -3.93 8.79 9.27
N THR A 179 -3.92 9.40 10.46
CA THR A 179 -3.18 10.65 10.75
C THR A 179 -1.66 10.52 10.57
N ASN A 180 -1.12 9.31 10.73
CA ASN A 180 0.31 9.03 10.58
C ASN A 180 0.68 8.47 9.19
N SER A 181 -0.26 8.53 8.24
CA SER A 181 -0.13 7.90 6.93
C SER A 181 -0.17 8.92 5.80
N ILE A 182 0.39 8.55 4.65
CA ILE A 182 0.40 9.36 3.44
C ILE A 182 -0.74 8.86 2.54
N PRO A 183 -1.69 9.71 2.12
CA PRO A 183 -2.76 9.28 1.23
C PRO A 183 -2.22 8.86 -0.13
N LEU A 184 -2.74 7.75 -0.65
CA LEU A 184 -2.48 7.23 -1.99
C LEU A 184 -3.72 7.41 -2.88
N ILE A 185 -4.87 6.97 -2.37
CA ILE A 185 -6.19 7.13 -2.98
C ILE A 185 -7.16 7.46 -1.86
N THR A 186 -7.99 8.46 -2.02
CA THR A 186 -9.15 8.72 -1.18
C THR A 186 -10.30 9.07 -2.10
N ILE A 187 -11.29 8.19 -2.24
CA ILE A 187 -12.41 8.42 -3.13
C ILE A 187 -13.74 8.10 -2.44
N GLY A 188 -14.62 9.10 -2.44
CA GLY A 188 -15.97 8.99 -1.90
C GLY A 188 -16.24 9.98 -0.77
N SER A 189 -17.38 9.78 -0.10
CA SER A 189 -17.78 10.58 1.06
C SER A 189 -17.84 9.68 2.28
N ASP A 190 -16.86 9.75 3.16
CA ASP A 190 -16.78 8.89 4.33
C ASP A 190 -17.89 9.24 5.34
N PRO A 191 -18.89 8.37 5.55
CA PRO A 191 -19.95 8.65 6.52
C PRO A 191 -19.46 8.56 7.98
N LEU A 192 -18.25 8.01 8.22
CA LEU A 192 -17.67 7.88 9.55
C LEU A 192 -16.98 9.18 10.01
N THR A 193 -16.15 9.79 9.15
CA THR A 193 -15.45 11.04 9.47
C THR A 193 -16.20 12.27 9.00
N GLY A 194 -17.07 12.14 8.00
CA GLY A 194 -17.73 13.25 7.31
C GLY A 194 -16.87 13.88 6.21
N ASP A 195 -15.70 13.30 5.92
CA ASP A 195 -14.80 13.78 4.87
C ASP A 195 -15.36 13.46 3.49
N ASN A 196 -15.15 14.37 2.54
CA ASN A 196 -15.51 14.16 1.14
C ASN A 196 -14.27 14.43 0.31
N ASP A 197 -13.51 13.36 0.06
CA ASP A 197 -12.19 13.45 -0.52
C ASP A 197 -12.19 12.75 -1.87
N ASN A 198 -11.64 13.45 -2.85
CA ASN A 198 -11.24 12.88 -4.14
C ASN A 198 -9.78 13.26 -4.32
N TYR A 199 -8.90 12.43 -3.79
CA TYR A 199 -7.46 12.57 -3.93
C TYR A 199 -6.88 11.30 -4.52
N VAL A 200 -6.02 11.49 -5.50
CA VAL A 200 -5.17 10.44 -6.05
C VAL A 200 -3.76 11.00 -6.01
N LEU A 201 -2.81 10.19 -5.53
CA LEU A 201 -1.41 10.59 -5.52
C LEU A 201 -0.98 10.90 -6.95
N GLU A 202 -0.69 12.16 -7.21
CA GLU A 202 -0.12 12.61 -8.48
C GLU A 202 1.40 12.46 -8.47
N LYS A 203 1.94 12.02 -9.62
CA LYS A 203 3.35 11.77 -9.91
C LYS A 203 4.35 12.67 -9.13
N LYS A 204 5.00 12.11 -8.10
CA LYS A 204 6.32 12.58 -7.65
C LYS A 204 7.38 11.72 -8.34
N SER A 205 7.82 12.14 -9.53
CA SER A 205 9.02 11.56 -10.11
C SER A 205 10.22 12.01 -9.29
N ASN A 206 10.85 11.09 -8.57
CA ASN A 206 12.30 11.05 -8.46
C ASN A 206 12.71 9.62 -8.84
N ILE A 207 12.52 9.33 -10.13
CA ILE A 207 13.25 8.26 -10.77
C ILE A 207 14.59 8.90 -11.18
N GLU A 208 15.55 8.90 -10.26
CA GLU A 208 16.98 9.19 -10.53
C GLU A 208 17.81 7.93 -10.30
#